data_AF-A0A8B4Q9H7-F1
#
_entry.id   AF-A0A8B4Q9H7-F1
#
_cell.length_a   1.000
_cell.length_b   1.000
_cell.length_c   1.000
_cell.angle_alpha   90.00
_cell.angle_beta   90.00
_cell.angle_gamma   90.00
#
_symmetry.space_group_name_H-M   'P 1'
#
loop_
_entity.id
_entity.type
_entity.pdbx_description
1 polymer ?
#
loop_
_entity_poly.entity_id
_entity_poly.type
_entity_poly.pdbx_seq_one_letter_code
_entity_poly.pdbx_strand_id
1 'polypeptide(L)'
;MDMNQSFKAAVKEALNRPVIIADRFHYCRYIYWALDKVRRSVQGEWHVYARKRLKRMRYIFYKREAQLNEKQLWELNRYRSLSPLLKSAYELKEAYCE
;
A
#
# COMPACT_ATOMS: atom_id res chain seq x y z
N MET A 1 -6.25 -14.58 -12.20
CA MET A 1 -5.35 -14.20 -13.32
C MET A 1 -4.22 -13.30 -12.79
N ASP A 2 -3.00 -13.45 -13.32
CA ASP A 2 -1.92 -12.47 -13.08
C ASP A 2 -2.31 -11.13 -13.73
N MET A 3 -2.05 -10.03 -13.04
CA MET A 3 -2.45 -8.69 -13.48
C MET A 3 -1.42 -8.03 -14.41
N ASN A 4 -0.50 -8.81 -14.99
CA ASN A 4 0.42 -8.30 -16.00
C ASN A 4 -0.35 -7.69 -17.20
N GLN A 5 0.02 -6.46 -17.56
CA GLN A 5 -0.62 -5.70 -18.62
C GLN A 5 -0.58 -6.42 -19.98
N SER A 6 0.53 -7.09 -20.31
CA SER A 6 0.68 -7.83 -21.57
C SER A 6 -0.27 -9.03 -21.63
N PHE A 7 -0.44 -9.75 -20.51
CA PHE A 7 -1.36 -10.87 -20.42
C PHE A 7 -2.82 -10.40 -20.54
N LYS A 8 -3.16 -9.30 -19.87
CA LYS A 8 -4.48 -8.67 -19.95
C LYS A 8 -4.79 -8.21 -21.38
N ALA A 9 -3.81 -7.67 -22.11
CA ALA A 9 -3.97 -7.26 -23.50
C ALA A 9 -4.24 -8.46 -24.42
N ALA A 10 -3.41 -9.50 -24.32
CA ALA A 10 -3.56 -10.72 -25.12
C ALA A 10 -4.93 -11.38 -24.91
N VAL A 11 -5.40 -11.47 -23.66
CA VAL A 11 -6.72 -12.07 -23.35
C VAL A 11 -7.87 -11.22 -23.89
N LYS A 12 -7.77 -9.89 -23.85
CA LYS A 12 -8.78 -8.99 -24.42
C LYS A 12 -8.84 -9.01 -25.94
N GLU A 13 -7.73 -9.31 -26.59
CA GLU A 13 -7.65 -9.47 -28.03
C GLU A 13 -8.19 -10.84 -28.47
N ALA A 14 -7.77 -11.90 -27.77
CA ALA A 14 -8.18 -13.27 -28.07
C ALA A 14 -9.65 -13.55 -27.74
N LEU A 15 -10.18 -12.92 -26.69
CA LEU A 15 -11.56 -13.08 -26.25
C LEU A 15 -12.26 -11.73 -26.40
N ASN A 16 -13.42 -11.70 -27.04
CA ASN A 16 -14.18 -10.48 -27.29
C ASN A 16 -14.73 -9.86 -25.98
N ARG A 17 -13.91 -9.05 -25.30
CA ARG A 17 -14.23 -8.37 -24.03
C ARG A 17 -14.64 -9.32 -22.88
N PRO A 18 -13.76 -10.25 -22.46
CA PRO A 18 -14.05 -11.17 -21.37
C PRO A 18 -14.11 -10.46 -20.02
N VAL A 19 -14.85 -11.05 -19.09
CA VAL A 19 -14.73 -10.72 -17.66
C VAL A 19 -13.40 -11.28 -17.16
N ILE A 20 -12.53 -10.41 -16.62
CA ILE A 20 -11.21 -10.79 -16.12
C ILE A 20 -11.24 -10.86 -14.59
N ILE A 21 -11.05 -12.05 -14.04
CA ILE A 21 -10.97 -12.29 -12.61
C ILE A 21 -9.49 -12.32 -12.20
N ALA A 22 -9.05 -11.27 -11.50
CA ALA A 22 -7.72 -11.20 -10.92
C ALA A 22 -7.65 -11.97 -9.60
N ASP A 23 -6.50 -12.59 -9.32
CA ASP A 23 -6.29 -13.21 -8.02
C ASP A 23 -5.99 -12.13 -6.95
N ARG A 24 -6.53 -12.31 -5.75
CA ARG A 24 -6.43 -11.37 -4.62
C ARG A 24 -4.98 -11.02 -4.28
N PHE A 25 -4.06 -11.96 -4.39
CA PHE A 25 -2.67 -11.74 -4.04
C PHE A 25 -2.01 -10.64 -4.89
N HIS A 26 -2.29 -10.64 -6.20
CA HIS A 26 -1.74 -9.63 -7.12
C HIS A 26 -2.30 -8.25 -6.83
N TYR A 27 -3.60 -8.19 -6.52
CA TYR A 27 -4.28 -6.96 -6.12
C TYR A 27 -3.70 -6.37 -4.82
N CYS A 28 -3.60 -7.19 -3.76
CA CYS A 28 -3.04 -6.75 -2.48
C CYS A 28 -1.57 -6.30 -2.65
N ARG A 29 -0.78 -7.04 -3.44
CA ARG A 29 0.61 -6.67 -3.75
C ARG A 29 0.71 -5.27 -4.35
N TYR A 30 -0.15 -4.91 -5.30
CA TYR A 30 -0.13 -3.57 -5.89
C TYR A 30 -0.52 -2.48 -4.91
N ILE A 31 -1.46 -2.74 -4.01
CA ILE A 31 -1.79 -1.81 -2.93
C ILE A 31 -0.58 -1.57 -2.03
N TYR A 32 0.13 -2.63 -1.61
CA TYR A 32 1.34 -2.48 -0.80
C TYR A 32 2.44 -1.71 -1.54
N TRP A 33 2.60 -1.91 -2.85
CA TRP A 33 3.53 -1.14 -3.67
C TRP A 33 3.15 0.33 -3.77
N ALA A 34 1.86 0.63 -3.97
CA ALA A 34 1.34 1.99 -3.99
C ALA A 34 1.57 2.70 -2.64
N LEU A 35 1.29 2.00 -1.53
CA LEU A 35 1.56 2.50 -0.17
C LEU A 35 3.04 2.79 0.04
N ASP A 36 3.96 1.91 -0.39
CA ASP A 36 5.40 2.17 -0.27
C ASP A 36 5.85 3.35 -1.16
N LYS A 37 5.24 3.53 -2.34
CA LYS A 37 5.51 4.69 -3.21
C LYS A 37 5.10 6.00 -2.53
N VAL A 38 3.89 6.06 -1.97
CA VAL A 38 3.41 7.21 -1.18
C VAL A 38 4.34 7.49 0.00
N ARG A 39 4.69 6.45 0.76
CA ARG A 39 5.60 6.55 1.90
C ARG A 39 6.96 7.13 1.49
N ARG A 40 7.53 6.71 0.35
CA ARG A 40 8.80 7.24 -0.17
C ARG A 40 8.68 8.71 -0.60
N SER A 41 7.56 9.09 -1.22
CA SER A 41 7.28 10.48 -1.62
C SER A 41 7.26 11.39 -0.41
N VAL A 42 6.41 11.09 0.58
CA VAL A 42 6.26 11.86 1.82
C VAL A 42 7.57 11.92 2.60
N GLN A 43 8.31 10.80 2.64
CA GLN A 43 9.62 10.73 3.28
C GLN A 43 10.67 11.67 2.65
N GLY A 44 10.55 11.98 1.36
CA GLY A 44 11.46 12.88 0.63
C GLY A 44 11.43 14.30 1.19
N GLU A 45 10.27 14.75 1.66
CA GLU A 45 10.03 16.10 2.17
C GLU A 45 10.47 16.29 3.64
N TRP A 46 10.75 15.20 4.34
CA TRP A 46 11.04 15.23 5.77
C TRP A 46 12.53 15.33 6.10
N HIS A 47 12.82 15.93 7.26
CA HIS A 47 14.16 15.97 7.85
C HIS A 47 14.77 14.56 7.96
N VAL A 48 16.11 14.47 7.82
CA VAL A 48 16.87 13.22 7.74
C VAL A 48 16.57 12.26 8.91
N TYR A 49 16.35 12.79 10.10
CA TYR A 49 15.98 12.00 11.27
C TYR A 49 14.61 11.30 11.09
N ALA A 50 13.56 12.06 10.76
CA ALA A 50 12.21 11.52 10.56
C ALA A 50 12.17 10.55 9.37
N ARG A 51 12.90 10.87 8.31
CA ARG A 51 13.12 10.02 7.14
C ARG A 51 13.68 8.64 7.51
N LYS A 52 14.78 8.60 8.27
CA LYS A 52 15.42 7.35 8.72
C LYS A 52 14.48 6.55 9.63
N ARG A 53 13.75 7.24 10.51
CA ARG A 53 12.82 6.59 11.43
C ARG A 53 11.66 5.95 10.67
N LEU A 54 10.97 6.67 9.79
CA LEU A 54 9.87 6.12 8.99
C LEU A 54 10.29 4.90 8.17
N LYS A 55 11.49 4.91 7.56
CA LYS A 55 12.03 3.76 6.83
C LYS A 55 12.15 2.51 7.71
N ARG A 56 12.65 2.65 8.96
CA ARG A 56 12.76 1.54 9.92
C ARG A 56 11.39 1.02 10.34
N MET A 57 10.39 1.90 10.40
CA MET A 57 9.04 1.59 10.87
C MET A 57 8.07 1.14 9.76
N ARG A 58 8.53 1.03 8.51
CA ARG A 58 7.67 0.72 7.35
C ARG A 58 6.79 -0.51 7.52
N TYR A 59 7.24 -1.50 8.29
CA TYR A 59 6.52 -2.76 8.50
C TYR A 59 5.20 -2.56 9.25
N ILE A 60 5.09 -1.50 10.07
CA ILE A 60 3.84 -1.17 10.78
C ILE A 60 2.74 -0.81 9.78
N PHE A 61 3.09 -0.12 8.69
CA PHE A 61 2.15 0.18 7.62
C PHE A 61 1.69 -1.07 6.86
N TYR A 62 2.42 -2.18 6.94
CA TYR A 62 2.04 -3.41 6.25
C TYR A 62 1.16 -4.33 7.11
N LYS A 63 1.36 -4.32 8.42
CA LYS A 63 0.48 -5.02 9.35
C LYS A 63 -0.93 -4.43 9.34
N ARG A 64 -1.92 -5.27 9.60
CA ARG A 64 -3.28 -4.81 9.88
C ARG A 64 -3.31 -4.04 11.18
N GLU A 65 -4.19 -3.05 11.27
CA GLU A 65 -4.35 -2.24 12.47
C GLU A 65 -4.69 -3.13 13.70
N ALA A 66 -5.55 -4.13 13.50
CA ALA A 66 -5.92 -5.11 14.53
C ALA A 66 -4.77 -6.00 15.04
N GLN A 67 -3.63 -6.05 14.34
CA GLN A 67 -2.44 -6.82 14.73
C GLN A 67 -1.35 -5.94 15.36
N LEU A 68 -1.60 -4.64 15.52
CA LEU A 68 -0.66 -3.72 16.12
C LEU A 68 -0.81 -3.74 17.64
N ASN A 69 0.33 -3.68 18.33
CA ASN A 69 0.32 -3.36 19.76
C ASN A 69 0.16 -1.84 19.98
N GLU A 70 -0.12 -1.42 21.21
CA GLU A 70 -0.35 -0.01 21.55
C GLU A 70 0.77 0.93 21.09
N LYS A 71 2.02 0.51 21.24
CA LYS A 71 3.18 1.29 20.81
C LYS A 71 3.19 1.48 19.29
N GLN A 72 2.96 0.40 18.54
CA GLN A 72 2.90 0.44 17.08
C GLN A 72 1.72 1.28 16.57
N LEU A 73 0.58 1.20 17.25
CA LEU A 73 -0.61 1.99 16.94
C LEU A 73 -0.36 3.48 17.20
N TRP A 74 0.28 3.82 18.31
CA TRP A 74 0.70 5.19 18.60
C TRP A 74 1.66 5.73 17.53
N GLU A 75 2.65 4.93 17.11
CA GLU A 75 3.59 5.31 16.06
C GLU A 75 2.91 5.48 14.70
N LEU A 76 1.98 4.59 14.35
CA LEU A 76 1.16 4.70 13.14
C LEU A 76 0.35 6.00 13.15
N ASN A 77 -0.37 6.28 14.23
CA ASN A 77 -1.21 7.47 14.36
C ASN A 77 -0.39 8.76 14.28
N ARG A 78 0.81 8.77 14.86
CA ARG A 78 1.74 9.89 14.72
C ARG A 78 2.12 10.17 13.27
N TYR A 79 2.34 9.15 12.44
CA TYR A 79 2.67 9.40 11.03
C TYR A 79 1.45 9.70 10.17
N ARG A 80 0.27 9.16 10.51
CA ARG A 80 -1.02 9.55 9.90
C ARG A 80 -1.31 11.03 10.12
N SER A 81 -0.99 11.58 11.29
CA SER A 81 -1.19 13.01 11.55
C SER A 81 -0.20 13.92 10.83
N LEU A 82 0.96 13.40 10.41
CA LEU A 82 2.00 14.18 9.72
C LEU A 82 1.78 14.30 8.21
N SER A 83 0.97 13.42 7.62
CA SER A 83 0.69 13.46 6.18
C SER A 83 -0.71 12.91 5.89
N PRO A 84 -1.63 13.77 5.41
CA PRO A 84 -2.95 13.34 4.96
C PRO A 84 -2.86 12.28 3.86
N LEU A 85 -1.90 12.42 2.94
CA LEU A 85 -1.69 11.47 1.85
C LEU A 85 -1.28 10.08 2.38
N LEU A 86 -0.39 10.02 3.37
CA LEU A 86 0.03 8.77 3.99
C LEU A 86 -1.12 8.12 4.77
N LYS A 87 -1.95 8.93 5.44
CA LYS A 87 -3.17 8.47 6.13
C LYS A 87 -4.14 7.83 5.14
N SER A 88 -4.49 8.53 4.06
CA SER A 88 -5.42 8.00 3.06
C SER A 88 -4.89 6.74 2.38
N ALA A 89 -3.59 6.67 2.07
CA ALA A 89 -2.98 5.47 1.50
C ALA A 89 -3.06 4.26 2.45
N TYR A 90 -2.89 4.47 3.76
CA TYR A 90 -3.02 3.41 4.75
C TYR A 90 -4.49 2.95 4.90
N GLU A 91 -5.43 3.88 4.95
CA GLU A 91 -6.87 3.57 5.05
C GLU A 91 -7.36 2.78 3.83
N LEU A 92 -6.93 3.15 2.62
CA LEU A 92 -7.19 2.37 1.42
C LEU A 92 -6.57 0.96 1.52
N LYS A 93 -5.38 0.83 2.10
CA LYS A 93 -4.81 -0.49 2.33
C LYS A 93 -5.68 -1.31 3.28
N GLU A 94 -6.13 -0.77 4.41
CA GLU A 94 -6.97 -1.52 5.35
C GLU A 94 -8.32 -1.90 4.72
N ALA A 95 -8.93 -1.03 3.91
CA ALA A 95 -10.22 -1.30 3.27
C ALA A 95 -10.18 -2.41 2.21
N TYR A 96 -9.02 -2.60 1.56
CA TYR A 96 -8.92 -3.46 0.38
C TYR A 96 -7.95 -4.65 0.56
N CYS A 97 -7.11 -4.62 1.60
CA CYS A 97 -6.22 -5.72 1.99
C CYS A 97 -6.67 -6.34 3.33
N GLU A 98 -7.95 -6.69 3.44
CA GLU A 98 -8.33 -8.09 3.34
C GLU A 98 -7.62 -9.10 4.24
#